data_AF-A0A540WGJ8-F1
#
_entry.id   AF-A0A540WGJ8-F1
#
_cell.length_a   1.000
_cell.length_b   1.000
_cell.length_c   1.000
_cell.angle_alpha   90.00
_cell.angle_beta   90.00
_cell.angle_gamma   90.00
#
_symmetry.space_group_name_H-M   'P 1'
#
loop_
_entity.id
_entity.type
_entity.pdbx_description
1 polymer ?
#
loop_
_entity_poly.entity_id
_entity_poly.type
_entity_poly.pdbx_seq_one_letter_code
_entity_poly.pdbx_strand_id
1 'polypeptide(L)'
;PDFDLEAHVSTLDMSDPETHSMLAGVVGERLGLPLSRSFPLWHFSLTRGLPGGDVLLARLHHCMADGIALARVLLSLTDPVDAAGASEGPVGPETWSEGAPSEEARQPRAPGWLRMARGARSALHKGAELV
;
A
#
# COMPACT_ATOMS: atom_id res chain seq x y z
N PRO A 1 32.35 3.76 -2.87
CA PRO A 1 31.36 4.81 -3.17
C PRO A 1 30.59 5.18 -1.90
N ASP A 2 30.65 6.44 -1.51
CA ASP A 2 30.13 6.91 -0.23
C ASP A 2 28.60 6.92 -0.26
N PHE A 3 27.99 5.96 0.42
CA PHE A 3 26.56 5.94 0.69
C PHE A 3 26.24 7.05 1.68
N ASP A 4 25.37 7.97 1.29
CA ASP A 4 24.90 9.08 2.13
C ASP A 4 23.48 8.78 2.63
N LEU A 5 23.34 8.46 3.92
CA LEU A 5 22.04 8.13 4.51
C LEU A 5 21.08 9.32 4.51
N GLU A 6 21.58 10.54 4.67
CA GLU A 6 20.78 11.76 4.74
C GLU A 6 20.15 12.10 3.37
N ALA A 7 20.73 11.59 2.28
CA ALA A 7 20.15 11.68 0.94
C ALA A 7 18.95 10.71 0.74
N HIS A 8 18.78 9.73 1.63
CA HIS A 8 17.79 8.67 1.51
C HIS A 8 16.73 8.64 2.61
N VAL A 9 17.01 9.25 3.77
CA VAL A 9 16.09 9.24 4.91
C VAL A 9 15.86 10.67 5.36
N SER A 10 14.60 11.12 5.31
CA SER A 10 14.20 12.43 5.82
C SER A 10 13.12 12.31 6.89
N THR A 11 13.00 13.32 7.74
CA THR A 11 11.87 13.47 8.65
C THR A 11 11.04 14.70 8.25
N LEU A 12 9.72 14.57 8.31
CA LEU A 12 8.78 15.67 8.15
C LEU A 12 7.97 15.80 9.45
N ASP A 13 7.95 16.99 10.05
CA ASP A 13 7.14 17.26 11.23
C ASP A 13 5.81 17.87 10.80
N MET A 14 4.70 17.25 11.21
CA MET A 14 3.34 17.71 10.95
C MET A 14 2.58 18.05 12.23
N SER A 15 3.26 18.40 13.33
CA SER A 15 2.64 18.69 14.64
C SER A 15 1.59 19.82 14.64
N ASP A 16 1.48 20.60 13.56
CA ASP A 16 0.42 21.60 13.39
C ASP A 16 -0.90 20.95 12.94
N PRO A 17 -1.99 21.07 13.72
CA PRO A 17 -3.30 20.50 13.40
C PRO A 17 -3.86 20.88 12.01
N GLU A 18 -3.55 22.08 11.49
CA GLU A 18 -3.99 22.49 10.15
C GLU A 18 -3.27 21.68 9.05
N THR A 19 -2.05 21.26 9.33
CA THR A 19 -1.17 20.52 8.42
C THR A 19 -1.61 19.06 8.26
N HIS A 20 -2.30 18.47 9.24
CA HIS A 20 -2.81 17.08 9.14
C HIS A 20 -3.78 16.86 7.98
N SER A 21 -4.64 17.84 7.71
CA SER A 21 -5.57 17.81 6.56
C SER A 21 -4.82 17.77 5.22
N MET A 22 -3.53 18.14 5.23
CA MET A 22 -2.66 18.22 4.06
C MET A 22 -1.84 16.95 3.81
N LEU A 23 -1.92 15.90 4.63
CA LEU A 23 -1.10 14.68 4.45
C LEU A 23 -1.25 14.13 3.02
N ALA A 24 -2.47 14.06 2.51
CA ALA A 24 -2.73 13.62 1.14
C ALA A 24 -2.05 14.53 0.10
N GLY A 25 -2.03 15.84 0.32
CA GLY A 25 -1.34 16.80 -0.54
C GLY A 25 0.17 16.64 -0.51
N VAL A 26 0.75 16.47 0.69
CA VAL A 26 2.17 16.18 0.88
C VAL A 26 2.56 14.88 0.19
N VAL A 27 1.79 13.82 0.40
CA VAL A 27 2.02 12.53 -0.27
C VAL A 27 1.94 12.69 -1.79
N GLY A 28 0.92 13.40 -2.30
CA GLY A 28 0.75 13.67 -3.73
C GLY A 28 1.93 14.42 -4.34
N GLU A 29 2.38 15.49 -3.70
CA GLU A 29 3.56 16.25 -4.13
C GLU A 29 4.81 15.36 -4.16
N ARG A 30 5.06 14.63 -3.06
CA ARG A 30 6.26 13.79 -2.93
C ARG A 30 6.29 12.62 -3.88
N LEU A 31 5.15 11.98 -4.15
CA LEU A 31 5.04 10.91 -5.14
C LEU A 31 5.16 11.44 -6.58
N GLY A 32 4.83 12.71 -6.82
CA GLY A 32 4.97 13.37 -8.12
C GLY A 32 6.41 13.76 -8.46
N LEU A 33 7.29 13.92 -7.47
CA LEU A 33 8.69 14.23 -7.71
C LEU A 33 9.44 13.00 -8.26
N PRO A 34 10.34 13.15 -9.24
CA PRO A 34 11.24 12.07 -9.62
C PRO A 34 12.30 11.81 -8.54
N LEU A 35 12.82 10.58 -8.49
CA LEU A 35 14.00 10.27 -7.68
C LEU A 35 15.25 10.76 -8.40
N SER A 36 16.19 11.33 -7.66
CA SER A 36 17.50 11.74 -8.21
C SER A 36 18.28 10.52 -8.68
N ARG A 37 18.81 10.56 -9.90
CA ARG A 37 19.64 9.47 -10.46
C ARG A 37 21.09 9.50 -9.97
N SER A 38 21.47 10.53 -9.22
CA SER A 38 22.81 10.64 -8.62
C SER A 38 22.99 9.75 -7.38
N PHE A 39 21.89 9.19 -6.86
CA PHE A 39 21.86 8.33 -5.68
C PHE A 39 21.11 7.03 -6.01
N PRO A 40 21.26 5.97 -5.19
CA PRO A 40 20.36 4.82 -5.23
C PRO A 40 18.89 5.24 -5.33
N LEU A 41 18.11 4.59 -6.18
CA LEU A 41 16.76 5.04 -6.56
C LEU A 41 15.69 4.66 -5.51
N TRP A 42 15.92 5.05 -4.27
CA TRP A 42 14.98 4.89 -3.16
C TRP A 42 15.09 6.04 -2.16
N HIS A 43 14.02 6.30 -1.43
CA HIS A 43 13.96 7.28 -0.35
C HIS A 43 12.83 6.96 0.63
N PHE A 44 13.09 7.13 1.93
CA PHE A 44 12.13 7.01 3.02
C PHE A 44 11.93 8.36 3.70
N SER A 45 10.68 8.77 3.89
CA SER A 45 10.34 9.97 4.67
C SER A 45 9.49 9.56 5.86
N LEU A 46 9.96 9.84 7.07
CA LEU A 46 9.20 9.63 8.29
C LEU A 46 8.43 10.91 8.63
N THR A 47 7.11 10.86 8.50
CA THR A 47 6.21 11.94 8.83
C THR A 47 5.72 11.76 10.27
N ARG A 48 5.94 12.76 11.12
CA ARG A 48 5.65 12.71 12.55
C ARG A 48 4.55 13.66 12.98
N GLY A 49 3.95 13.38 14.12
CA GLY A 49 3.01 14.30 14.78
C GLY A 49 1.53 14.10 14.42
N LEU A 50 1.20 13.09 13.63
CA LEU A 50 -0.17 12.81 13.20
C LEU A 50 -1.01 12.16 14.34
N PRO A 51 -2.34 12.39 14.41
CA PRO A 51 -3.20 11.90 15.50
C PRO A 51 -3.33 10.37 15.60
N GLY A 52 -2.89 9.63 14.57
CA GLY A 52 -2.93 8.16 14.52
C GLY A 52 -1.55 7.49 14.62
N GLY A 53 -0.50 8.28 14.88
CA GLY A 53 0.89 7.82 14.89
C GLY A 53 1.68 8.28 13.67
N ASP A 54 2.98 7.99 13.69
CA ASP A 54 3.90 8.39 12.63
C ASP A 54 3.64 7.59 11.33
N VAL A 55 3.90 8.21 10.18
CA VAL A 55 3.72 7.62 8.86
C VAL A 55 5.05 7.51 8.13
N LEU A 56 5.37 6.33 7.60
CA LEU A 56 6.53 6.12 6.73
C LEU A 56 6.11 6.19 5.26
N LEU A 57 6.59 7.19 4.52
CA LEU A 57 6.43 7.29 3.07
C LEU A 57 7.64 6.67 2.36
N ALA A 58 7.42 5.55 1.70
CA ALA A 58 8.46 4.83 0.96
C ALA A 58 8.35 5.05 -0.55
N ARG A 59 9.39 5.60 -1.16
CA ARG A 59 9.51 5.80 -2.62
C ARG A 59 10.65 4.95 -3.15
N LEU A 60 10.33 4.01 -4.05
CA LEU A 60 11.29 3.06 -4.60
C LEU A 60 11.08 2.91 -6.09
N HIS A 61 12.18 2.88 -6.85
CA HIS A 61 12.11 2.65 -8.29
C HIS A 61 11.98 1.15 -8.61
N HIS A 62 11.07 0.79 -9.50
CA HIS A 62 10.72 -0.61 -9.84
C HIS A 62 11.88 -1.42 -10.45
N CYS A 63 12.96 -0.77 -10.91
CA CYS A 63 14.13 -1.48 -11.41
C CYS A 63 14.92 -2.21 -10.29
N MET A 64 14.70 -1.86 -9.02
CA MET A 64 15.45 -2.44 -7.90
C MET A 64 14.89 -3.80 -7.45
N ALA A 65 13.58 -3.99 -7.55
CA ALA A 65 12.90 -5.22 -7.15
C ALA A 65 11.52 -5.30 -7.80
N ASP A 66 11.00 -6.51 -7.98
CA ASP A 66 9.58 -6.71 -8.27
C ASP A 66 8.71 -6.40 -7.04
N GLY A 67 7.42 -6.17 -7.27
CA GLY A 67 6.50 -5.76 -6.20
C GLY A 67 6.39 -6.76 -5.04
N ILE A 68 6.57 -8.07 -5.28
CA ILE A 68 6.47 -9.09 -4.23
C ILE A 68 7.74 -9.09 -3.38
N ALA A 69 8.92 -9.10 -4.03
CA ALA A 69 10.19 -9.03 -3.32
C ALA A 69 10.27 -7.75 -2.47
N LEU A 70 9.84 -6.61 -3.01
CA LEU A 70 9.83 -5.35 -2.29
C LEU A 70 8.87 -5.36 -1.09
N ALA A 71 7.64 -5.86 -1.27
CA ALA A 71 6.67 -5.95 -0.18
C ALA A 71 7.20 -6.81 0.98
N ARG A 72 7.89 -7.92 0.68
CA ARG A 72 8.52 -8.77 1.70
C ARG A 72 9.57 -8.04 2.53
N VAL A 73 10.41 -7.24 1.87
CA VAL A 73 11.41 -6.42 2.57
C VAL A 73 10.73 -5.39 3.47
N LEU A 74 9.74 -4.66 2.97
CA LEU A 74 9.02 -3.66 3.77
C LEU A 74 8.30 -4.27 4.98
N LEU A 75 7.67 -5.43 4.82
CA LEU A 75 7.03 -6.14 5.93
C LEU A 75 8.03 -6.71 6.95
N SER A 76 9.25 -7.06 6.52
CA SER A 76 10.30 -7.49 7.45
C SER A 76 10.82 -6.36 8.36
N LEU A 77 10.53 -5.10 8.03
CA LEU A 77 10.84 -3.95 8.89
C LEU A 77 9.80 -3.71 9.99
N THR A 78 8.67 -4.40 9.93
CA THR A 78 7.58 -4.28 10.91
C THR A 78 7.55 -5.48 11.84
N ASP A 79 7.13 -5.24 13.07
CA ASP A 79 6.84 -6.34 13.99
C ASP A 79 5.62 -7.15 13.48
N PRO A 80 5.60 -8.47 13.73
CA PRO A 80 4.41 -9.26 13.46
C PRO A 80 3.23 -8.70 14.25
N VAL A 81 2.11 -8.44 13.57
CA VAL A 81 0.88 -8.07 14.25
C VAL A 81 0.33 -9.32 14.93
N ASP A 82 0.52 -9.41 16.24
CA ASP A 82 -0.24 -10.37 17.05
C ASP A 82 -1.73 -10.05 16.86
N ALA A 83 -2.50 -11.02 16.36
CA ALA A 83 -3.93 -10.87 16.08
C ALA A 83 -4.77 -10.42 17.31
N ALA A 84 -4.16 -10.36 18.50
CA ALA A 84 -4.76 -9.89 19.74
C ALA A 84 -4.72 -8.34 19.92
N GLY A 85 -3.97 -7.60 19.10
CA GLY A 85 -3.77 -6.15 19.25
C GLY A 85 -4.52 -5.27 18.24
N ALA A 86 -5.16 -5.86 17.22
CA ALA A 86 -5.99 -5.12 16.29
C ALA A 86 -7.29 -4.70 16.98
N SER A 87 -7.28 -3.53 17.61
CA SER A 87 -8.50 -2.79 17.92
C SER A 87 -9.11 -2.34 16.58
N GLU A 88 -9.78 -3.26 15.90
CA GLU A 88 -10.77 -2.91 14.88
C GLU A 88 -11.89 -2.14 15.58
N GLY A 89 -11.80 -0.81 15.58
CA GLY A 89 -13.01 0.00 15.69
C GLY A 89 -13.95 -0.46 14.56
N PRO A 90 -15.26 -0.61 14.80
CA PRO A 90 -16.15 -1.18 13.81
C PRO A 90 -16.12 -0.31 12.57
N VAL A 91 -15.56 -0.84 11.48
CA VAL A 91 -15.78 -0.30 10.13
C VAL A 91 -17.25 -0.58 9.82
N GLY A 92 -18.11 0.36 10.20
CA GLY A 92 -19.51 0.34 9.80
C GLY A 92 -19.59 0.31 8.27
N PRO A 93 -20.57 -0.39 7.68
CA PRO A 93 -20.70 -0.44 6.23
C PRO A 93 -20.89 0.98 5.70
N GLU A 94 -19.88 1.46 4.98
CA GLU A 94 -19.91 2.72 4.27
C GLU A 94 -20.92 2.58 3.14
N THR A 95 -22.14 3.02 3.41
CA THR A 95 -23.21 3.09 2.42
C THR A 95 -22.89 4.21 1.45
N TRP A 96 -22.15 3.91 0.40
CA TRP A 96 -22.14 4.70 -0.82
C TRP A 96 -23.57 4.70 -1.37
N SER A 97 -24.35 5.73 -1.08
CA SER A 97 -25.69 5.89 -1.65
C SER A 97 -25.55 6.37 -3.09
N GLU A 98 -25.24 5.45 -4.00
CA GLU A 98 -25.43 5.66 -5.43
C GLU A 98 -26.94 5.61 -5.70
N GLY A 99 -27.52 6.75 -6.05
CA GLY A 99 -28.90 6.81 -6.52
C GLY A 99 -29.06 5.94 -7.76
N ALA A 100 -29.77 4.84 -7.62
CA ALA A 100 -30.07 3.92 -8.72
C ALA A 100 -31.08 4.54 -9.71
N PRO A 101 -30.85 4.44 -11.02
CA PRO A 101 -31.91 4.32 -11.99
C PRO A 101 -32.30 2.83 -12.12
N SER A 102 -33.60 2.59 -12.12
CA SER A 102 -34.31 1.31 -12.05
C SER A 102 -33.93 0.26 -13.12
N GLU A 103 -33.99 -1.00 -12.69
CA GLU A 103 -33.97 -2.22 -13.50
C GLU A 103 -35.04 -2.20 -14.60
N GLU A 104 -34.65 -2.14 -15.86
CA GLU A 104 -35.32 -2.85 -16.96
C GLU A 104 -34.49 -2.73 -18.25
N ALA A 105 -33.60 -3.69 -18.52
CA ALA A 105 -33.35 -4.25 -19.85
C ALA A 105 -32.18 -5.24 -19.89
N ARG A 106 -32.52 -6.50 -20.20
CA ARG A 106 -31.76 -7.46 -21.02
C ARG A 106 -30.43 -8.01 -20.46
N GLN A 107 -30.54 -9.21 -19.88
CA GLN A 107 -29.44 -10.16 -19.75
C GLN A 107 -28.88 -10.57 -21.12
N PRO A 108 -27.56 -10.49 -21.37
CA PRO A 108 -26.88 -11.35 -22.32
C PRO A 108 -26.32 -12.60 -21.62
N ARG A 109 -26.61 -13.77 -22.18
CA ARG A 109 -26.10 -15.08 -21.72
C ARG A 109 -24.57 -15.14 -21.91
N ALA A 110 -23.82 -15.44 -20.85
CA ALA A 110 -22.38 -15.67 -20.94
C ALA A 110 -22.05 -17.06 -21.52
N PRO A 111 -21.00 -17.21 -22.37
CA PRO A 111 -20.60 -18.50 -22.92
C PRO A 111 -19.91 -19.42 -21.89
N GLY A 112 -20.03 -20.73 -22.10
CA GLY A 112 -19.72 -21.80 -21.13
C GLY A 112 -18.27 -21.96 -20.65
N TRP A 113 -17.31 -21.16 -21.10
CA TRP A 113 -15.92 -21.22 -20.63
C TRP A 113 -15.72 -20.55 -19.26
N LEU A 114 -16.66 -19.70 -18.82
CA LEU A 114 -16.62 -19.04 -17.51
C LEU A 114 -17.07 -19.93 -16.32
N ARG A 115 -17.31 -21.24 -16.53
CA ARG A 115 -17.59 -22.22 -15.46
C ARG A 115 -16.33 -22.94 -14.93
N MET A 116 -15.15 -22.68 -15.51
CA MET A 116 -13.88 -23.38 -15.17
C MET A 116 -12.94 -22.62 -14.22
N ALA A 117 -13.28 -21.42 -13.74
CA ALA A 117 -12.41 -20.62 -12.86
C ALA A 117 -12.72 -20.73 -11.35
N ARG A 118 -13.38 -21.81 -10.90
CA ARG A 118 -13.66 -22.06 -9.46
C ARG A 118 -12.63 -22.99 -8.77
N GLY A 119 -11.45 -23.18 -9.36
CA GLY A 119 -10.46 -24.18 -8.93
C GLY A 119 -9.10 -23.66 -8.45
N ALA A 120 -8.90 -22.37 -8.22
CA ALA A 120 -7.57 -21.81 -7.88
C ALA A 120 -7.26 -21.72 -6.37
N ARG A 121 -7.94 -22.49 -5.51
CA ARG A 121 -7.66 -22.57 -4.06
C ARG A 121 -6.88 -23.82 -3.62
N SER A 122 -6.48 -24.70 -4.54
CA SER A 122 -5.74 -25.94 -4.19
C SER A 122 -4.23 -25.91 -4.57
N ALA A 123 -3.79 -24.93 -5.37
CA ALA A 123 -2.40 -24.86 -5.83
C ALA A 123 -1.42 -24.21 -4.83
N LEU A 124 -1.90 -23.72 -3.68
CA LEU A 124 -1.07 -23.05 -2.65
C LEU A 124 -0.54 -23.99 -1.55
N HIS A 125 -0.83 -25.31 -1.59
CA HIS A 125 -0.33 -26.26 -0.58
C HIS A 125 0.77 -27.23 -1.07
N LYS A 126 1.28 -27.12 -2.30
CA LYS A 126 2.31 -28.04 -2.85
C LYS A 126 3.66 -27.41 -3.19
N GLY A 127 3.88 -26.15 -2.85
CA GLY A 127 5.19 -25.48 -3.02
C GLY A 127 6.16 -25.63 -1.84
N ALA A 128 5.75 -26.32 -0.76
CA ALA A 128 6.50 -26.41 0.50
C ALA A 128 7.25 -27.76 0.70
N GLU A 129 7.28 -28.64 -0.30
CA GLU A 129 8.03 -29.91 -0.24
C GLU A 129 8.84 -30.11 -1.54
N LEU A 130 9.78 -29.22 -1.82
CA LEU A 130 10.94 -29.50 -2.69
C LEU A 130 12.13 -28.67 -2.19
N VAL A 131 12.70 -29.11 -1.07
CA VAL A 131 14.14 -29.13 -0.79
C VAL A 131 14.49 -30.56 -0.43
#